data_AF-A0A7Z7HVQ2-F1
#
_entry.id   AF-A0A7Z7HVQ2-F1
#
_cell.length_a   1.000
_cell.length_b   1.000
_cell.length_c   1.000
_cell.angle_alpha   90.00
_cell.angle_beta   90.00
_cell.angle_gamma   90.00
#
_symmetry.space_group_name_H-M   'P 1'
#
loop_
_entity.id
_entity.type
_entity.pdbx_description
1 polymer ?
#
loop_
_entity_poly.entity_id
_entity_poly.type
_entity_poly.pdbx_seq_one_letter_code
_entity_poly.pdbx_strand_id
1 'polypeptide(L)'
;MQYQPTLGQVNYAPSQVAQQRVNPGQAFEGDQGASKLLGDLNRAQWNDWKSRFSPYVDRLAAVAQDGDASQKAAANASSAMGLSFDANQQAQDQDRQSFGVNLSPQQEAAQSRRNNVQRSASMVSAGNQARISAQDRQGAILAGGMGLSNIPDQVMNQ
;
A
#
# COMPACT_ATOMS: atom_id res chain seq x y z
N MET A 1 14.19 -13.75 26.93
CA MET A 1 13.30 -13.37 25.82
C MET A 1 13.81 -12.05 25.24
N GLN A 2 14.71 -12.13 24.26
CA GLN A 2 15.24 -10.97 23.55
C GLN A 2 14.38 -10.74 22.30
N TYR A 3 13.77 -9.56 22.20
CA TYR A 3 13.11 -9.10 20.99
C TYR A 3 14.18 -8.71 19.97
N GLN A 4 14.28 -9.47 18.88
CA GLN A 4 15.03 -9.07 17.69
C GLN A 4 14.08 -8.36 16.72
N PRO A 5 14.39 -7.13 16.28
CA PRO A 5 13.60 -6.46 15.25
C PRO A 5 13.87 -7.14 13.91
N THR A 6 12.89 -7.85 13.36
CA THR A 6 12.87 -8.32 11.97
C THR A 6 12.61 -7.13 11.05
N LEU A 7 13.60 -6.25 10.92
CA LEU A 7 13.70 -5.40 9.74
C LEU A 7 13.97 -6.35 8.57
N GLY A 8 12.93 -6.60 7.78
CA GLY A 8 12.96 -7.50 6.64
C GLY A 8 14.20 -7.27 5.81
N GLN A 9 15.11 -8.25 5.83
CA GLN A 9 16.17 -8.36 4.84
C GLN A 9 15.47 -8.49 3.50
N VAL A 10 15.35 -7.37 2.78
CA VAL A 10 15.05 -7.39 1.36
C VAL A 10 16.29 -7.98 0.71
N ASN A 11 16.31 -9.31 0.60
CA ASN A 11 17.20 -10.00 -0.31
C ASN A 11 16.81 -9.53 -1.71
N TYR A 12 17.48 -8.48 -2.18
CA TYR A 12 17.51 -8.14 -3.58
C TYR A 12 18.24 -9.28 -4.28
N ALA A 13 17.50 -10.32 -4.67
CA ALA A 13 17.97 -11.21 -5.70
C ALA A 13 18.38 -10.31 -6.88
N PRO A 14 19.63 -10.40 -7.39
CA PRO A 14 20.04 -9.58 -8.50
C PRO A 14 19.12 -9.91 -9.67
N SER A 15 18.17 -9.00 -9.96
CA SER A 15 17.34 -9.09 -11.16
C SER A 15 18.31 -9.13 -12.33
N GLN A 16 18.33 -10.23 -13.08
CA GLN A 16 19.29 -10.49 -14.16
C GLN A 16 19.23 -9.47 -15.32
N VAL A 17 18.44 -8.39 -15.21
CA VAL A 17 18.02 -7.53 -16.31
C VAL A 17 18.61 -6.12 -16.33
N ALA A 18 19.46 -5.71 -15.37
CA ALA A 18 20.04 -4.35 -15.41
C ALA A 18 21.46 -4.24 -14.83
N GLN A 19 22.40 -5.05 -15.31
CA GLN A 19 23.82 -4.70 -15.15
C GLN A 19 24.40 -4.44 -16.53
N GLN A 20 24.11 -3.26 -17.07
CA GLN A 20 24.91 -2.73 -18.18
C GLN A 20 26.32 -2.53 -17.64
N ARG A 21 27.21 -3.48 -17.96
CA ARG A 21 28.61 -3.46 -17.50
C ARG A 21 29.36 -2.38 -18.28
N VAL A 22 29.88 -1.39 -17.56
CA VAL A 22 30.71 -0.33 -18.13
C VAL A 22 32.18 -0.72 -17.99
N ASN A 23 32.98 -0.52 -19.04
CA ASN A 23 34.39 -0.89 -19.05
C ASN A 23 35.25 0.24 -18.45
N PRO A 24 35.85 0.07 -17.26
CA PRO A 24 36.67 1.12 -16.65
C PRO A 24 37.96 1.43 -17.43
N GLY A 25 38.45 0.49 -18.27
CA GLY A 25 39.65 0.68 -19.08
C GLY A 25 39.50 1.78 -20.14
N GLN A 26 38.26 2.09 -20.52
CA GLN A 26 37.91 3.14 -21.49
C GLN A 26 38.31 4.54 -21.00
N ALA A 27 38.53 4.73 -19.69
CA ALA A 27 39.04 5.99 -19.13
C ALA A 27 40.36 6.44 -19.75
N PHE A 28 41.21 5.47 -20.14
CA PHE A 28 42.58 5.70 -20.60
C PHE A 28 42.71 5.67 -22.13
N GLU A 29 41.60 5.54 -22.85
CA GLU A 29 41.59 5.44 -24.31
C GLU A 29 41.44 6.81 -24.98
N GLY A 30 42.56 7.32 -25.52
CA GLY A 30 42.63 8.58 -26.25
C GLY A 30 42.29 9.81 -25.40
N ASP A 31 42.22 10.98 -26.04
CA ASP A 31 42.10 12.28 -25.34
C ASP A 31 40.73 12.51 -24.66
N GLN A 32 39.75 11.63 -24.91
CA GLN A 32 38.36 11.76 -24.43
C GLN A 32 37.85 10.50 -23.72
N GLY A 33 38.74 9.55 -23.37
CA GLY A 33 38.38 8.28 -22.74
C GLY A 33 37.58 8.45 -21.46
N ALA A 34 38.03 9.35 -20.58
CA ALA A 34 37.34 9.67 -19.33
C ALA A 34 35.92 10.25 -19.54
N SER A 35 35.75 11.17 -20.49
CA SER A 35 34.45 11.77 -20.81
C SER A 35 33.47 10.75 -21.39
N LYS A 36 33.96 9.84 -22.25
CA LYS A 36 33.15 8.74 -22.80
C LYS A 36 32.71 7.77 -21.71
N LEU A 37 33.66 7.36 -20.86
CA LEU A 37 33.37 6.50 -19.70
C LEU A 37 32.30 7.11 -18.79
N LEU A 38 32.42 8.42 -18.49
CA LEU A 38 31.43 9.12 -17.66
C LEU A 38 30.04 9.13 -18.32
N GLY A 39 29.97 9.34 -19.63
CA GLY A 39 28.70 9.25 -20.38
C GLY A 39 28.07 7.86 -20.32
N ASP A 40 28.87 6.81 -20.44
CA ASP A 40 28.41 5.42 -20.39
C ASP A 40 27.97 5.03 -18.97
N LEU A 41 28.67 5.50 -17.93
CA LEU A 41 28.27 5.33 -16.52
C LEU A 41 26.92 6.00 -16.24
N ASN A 42 26.74 7.26 -16.64
CA ASN A 42 25.47 7.97 -16.43
C ASN A 42 24.30 7.27 -17.14
N ARG A 43 24.53 6.80 -18.38
CA ARG A 43 23.50 6.05 -19.13
C ARG A 43 23.16 4.72 -18.47
N ALA A 44 24.16 4.00 -17.95
CA ALA A 44 23.96 2.75 -17.22
C ALA A 44 23.16 2.98 -15.92
N GLN A 45 23.51 4.02 -15.15
CA GLN A 45 22.77 4.41 -13.94
C GLN A 45 21.32 4.79 -14.24
N TRP A 46 21.09 5.57 -15.30
CA TRP A 46 19.74 5.92 -15.74
C TRP A 46 18.93 4.69 -16.16
N ASN A 47 19.54 3.75 -16.87
CA ASN A 47 18.88 2.51 -17.29
C ASN A 47 18.53 1.62 -16.09
N ASP A 48 19.43 1.50 -15.11
CA ASP A 48 19.15 0.80 -13.85
C ASP A 48 17.99 1.46 -13.11
N TRP A 49 18.02 2.80 -13.00
CA TRP A 49 16.95 3.54 -12.35
C TRP A 49 15.59 3.30 -13.03
N LYS A 50 15.55 3.39 -14.37
CA LYS A 50 14.32 3.12 -15.14
C LYS A 50 13.81 1.71 -14.89
N SER A 51 14.71 0.71 -14.89
CA SER A 51 14.30 -0.68 -14.69
C SER A 51 13.78 -0.94 -13.28
N ARG A 52 14.39 -0.32 -12.27
CA ARG A 52 14.13 -0.63 -10.86
C ARG A 52 13.07 0.25 -10.23
N PHE A 53 12.98 1.52 -10.61
CA PHE A 53 12.15 2.50 -9.92
C PHE A 53 10.99 3.02 -10.77
N SER A 54 11.15 3.16 -12.10
CA SER A 54 10.06 3.66 -12.96
C SER A 54 8.74 2.90 -12.79
N PRO A 55 8.71 1.55 -12.76
CA PRO A 55 7.44 0.82 -12.62
C PRO A 55 6.72 1.11 -11.29
N TYR A 56 7.46 1.44 -10.23
CA TYR A 56 6.88 1.79 -8.95
C TYR A 56 6.38 3.23 -8.93
N VAL A 57 7.11 4.16 -9.58
CA VAL A 57 6.64 5.53 -9.79
C VAL A 57 5.33 5.53 -10.57
N ASP A 58 5.25 4.74 -11.65
CA ASP A 58 4.04 4.63 -12.47
C ASP A 58 2.85 4.06 -11.68
N ARG A 59 3.09 3.04 -10.84
CA ARG A 59 2.05 2.48 -9.95
C ARG A 59 1.58 3.49 -8.91
N LEU A 60 2.52 4.23 -8.30
CA LEU A 60 2.19 5.27 -7.32
C LEU A 60 1.40 6.41 -7.98
N ALA A 61 1.79 6.82 -9.18
CA ALA A 61 1.05 7.81 -9.96
C ALA A 61 -0.37 7.34 -10.29
N ALA A 62 -0.54 6.07 -10.70
CA ALA A 62 -1.86 5.50 -10.96
C ALA A 62 -2.75 5.48 -9.70
N VAL A 63 -2.19 5.13 -8.53
CA VAL A 63 -2.94 5.17 -7.25
C VAL A 63 -3.30 6.60 -6.85
N ALA A 64 -2.38 7.55 -7.02
CA ALA A 64 -2.62 8.95 -6.72
C ALA A 64 -3.68 9.59 -7.63
N GLN A 65 -3.80 9.12 -8.88
CA GLN A 65 -4.72 9.62 -9.88
C GLN A 65 -6.06 8.86 -9.93
N ASP A 66 -6.23 7.75 -9.20
CA ASP A 66 -7.49 6.99 -9.16
C ASP A 66 -8.58 7.81 -8.44
N GLY A 67 -9.42 8.48 -9.22
CA GLY A 67 -10.54 9.29 -8.72
C GLY A 67 -11.62 8.50 -7.98
N ASP A 68 -11.64 7.17 -8.12
CA ASP A 68 -12.60 6.29 -7.45
C ASP A 68 -12.00 5.59 -6.21
N ALA A 69 -10.72 5.80 -5.89
CA ALA A 69 -10.04 5.07 -4.83
C ALA A 69 -10.74 5.24 -3.47
N SER A 70 -11.19 6.45 -3.15
CA SER A 70 -11.87 6.75 -1.89
C SER A 70 -13.24 6.09 -1.80
N GLN A 71 -13.98 6.02 -2.90
CA GLN A 71 -15.29 5.40 -3.02
C GLN A 71 -15.17 3.87 -2.93
N LYS A 72 -14.19 3.28 -3.64
CA LYS A 72 -13.86 1.85 -3.54
C LYS A 72 -13.46 1.48 -2.12
N ALA A 73 -12.62 2.29 -1.46
CA ALA A 73 -12.21 2.07 -0.08
C ALA A 73 -13.42 2.13 0.88
N ALA A 74 -14.29 3.13 0.71
CA ALA A 74 -15.51 3.27 1.50
C ALA A 74 -16.44 2.06 1.33
N ALA A 75 -16.72 1.67 0.08
CA ALA A 75 -17.58 0.52 -0.23
C ALA A 75 -17.02 -0.77 0.37
N ASN A 76 -15.73 -1.04 0.19
CA ASN A 76 -15.08 -2.23 0.75
C ASN A 76 -15.17 -2.25 2.29
N ALA A 77 -14.92 -1.12 2.95
CA ALA A 77 -14.99 -1.03 4.41
C ALA A 77 -16.42 -1.21 4.94
N SER A 78 -17.42 -0.60 4.28
CA SER A 78 -18.83 -0.77 4.62
C SER A 78 -19.27 -2.23 4.42
N SER A 79 -18.91 -2.86 3.30
CA SER A 79 -19.22 -4.27 3.03
C SER A 79 -18.56 -5.22 4.03
N ALA A 80 -17.30 -4.99 4.38
CA ALA A 80 -16.58 -5.78 5.39
C ALA A 80 -17.25 -5.68 6.77
N MET A 81 -17.70 -4.48 7.16
CA MET A 81 -18.48 -4.32 8.39
C MET A 81 -19.82 -5.06 8.32
N GLY A 82 -20.53 -4.97 7.19
CA GLY A 82 -21.77 -5.73 6.99
C GLY A 82 -21.57 -7.23 7.22
N LEU A 83 -20.54 -7.81 6.60
CA LEU A 83 -20.19 -9.23 6.75
C LEU A 83 -19.85 -9.58 8.21
N SER A 84 -19.13 -8.71 8.91
CA SER A 84 -18.82 -8.91 10.33
C SER A 84 -20.07 -8.94 11.20
N PHE A 85 -21.05 -8.06 10.95
CA PHE A 85 -22.33 -8.09 11.65
C PHE A 85 -23.13 -9.36 11.37
N ASP A 86 -23.16 -9.83 10.11
CA ASP A 86 -23.85 -11.07 9.75
C ASP A 86 -23.24 -12.28 10.46
N ALA A 87 -21.90 -12.38 10.47
CA ALA A 87 -21.18 -13.45 11.18
C ALA A 87 -21.42 -13.39 12.70
N ASN A 88 -21.38 -12.21 13.30
CA ASN A 88 -21.62 -12.03 14.74
C ASN A 88 -23.08 -12.36 15.13
N GLN A 89 -24.05 -12.01 14.29
CA GLN A 89 -25.44 -12.35 14.53
C GLN A 89 -25.64 -13.88 14.50
N GLN A 90 -25.09 -14.54 13.48
CA GLN A 90 -25.15 -15.99 13.36
C GLN A 90 -24.47 -16.71 14.54
N ALA A 91 -23.34 -16.19 15.04
CA ALA A 91 -22.68 -16.72 16.22
C ALA A 91 -23.57 -16.56 17.47
N GLN A 92 -24.14 -15.37 17.70
CA GLN A 92 -25.05 -15.12 18.82
C GLN A 92 -26.33 -15.96 18.78
N ASP A 93 -26.84 -16.27 17.58
CA ASP A 93 -28.01 -17.15 17.42
C ASP A 93 -27.65 -18.59 17.82
N GLN A 94 -26.50 -19.10 17.37
CA GLN A 94 -26.00 -20.43 17.76
C GLN A 94 -25.74 -20.52 19.28
N ASP A 95 -25.12 -19.50 19.87
CA ASP A 95 -24.86 -19.46 21.31
C ASP A 95 -26.17 -19.51 22.10
N ARG A 96 -27.19 -18.73 21.69
CA ARG A 96 -28.51 -18.74 22.33
C ARG A 96 -29.19 -20.09 22.24
N GLN A 97 -29.13 -20.74 21.07
CA GLN A 97 -29.64 -22.09 20.89
C GLN A 97 -28.92 -23.09 21.79
N SER A 98 -27.60 -22.97 21.95
CA SER A 98 -26.80 -23.82 22.83
C SER A 98 -27.20 -23.70 24.31
N PHE A 99 -27.68 -22.52 24.75
CA PHE A 99 -28.16 -22.30 26.12
C PHE A 99 -29.67 -22.49 26.28
N GLY A 100 -30.40 -22.85 25.21
CA GLY A 100 -31.86 -22.95 25.24
C GLY A 100 -32.57 -21.62 25.51
N VAL A 101 -31.92 -20.49 25.25
CA VAL A 101 -32.47 -19.16 25.47
C VAL A 101 -33.36 -18.78 24.29
N ASN A 102 -34.67 -18.68 24.55
CA ASN A 102 -35.64 -18.19 23.58
C ASN A 102 -36.08 -16.78 23.99
N LEU A 103 -36.04 -15.84 23.04
CA LEU A 103 -36.54 -14.49 23.24
C LEU A 103 -38.04 -14.45 22.94
N SER A 104 -38.76 -13.53 23.60
CA SER A 104 -40.12 -13.22 23.15
C SER A 104 -40.08 -12.51 21.79
N PRO A 105 -41.14 -12.60 20.97
CA PRO A 105 -41.18 -11.90 19.69
C PRO A 105 -40.95 -10.39 19.80
N GLN A 106 -41.38 -9.75 20.91
CA GLN A 106 -41.11 -8.33 21.13
C GLN A 106 -39.64 -8.05 21.44
N GLN A 107 -38.97 -8.95 22.16
CA GLN A 107 -37.53 -8.84 22.47
C GLN A 107 -36.68 -9.02 21.21
N GLU A 108 -37.01 -10.00 20.36
CA GLU A 108 -36.34 -10.20 19.07
C GLU A 108 -36.47 -8.97 18.17
N ALA A 109 -37.69 -8.42 18.05
CA ALA A 109 -37.93 -7.22 17.26
C ALA A 109 -37.15 -6.01 17.79
N ALA A 110 -37.06 -5.84 19.12
CA ALA A 110 -36.28 -4.78 19.73
C ALA A 110 -34.77 -4.96 19.51
N GLN A 111 -34.25 -6.18 19.67
CA GLN A 111 -32.84 -6.49 19.45
C GLN A 111 -32.45 -6.35 17.98
N SER A 112 -33.27 -6.85 17.05
CA SER A 112 -33.06 -6.70 15.61
C SER A 112 -33.00 -5.22 15.20
N ARG A 113 -33.94 -4.39 15.69
CA ARG A 113 -33.90 -2.94 15.44
C ARG A 113 -32.60 -2.30 15.95
N ARG A 114 -32.18 -2.63 17.17
CA ARG A 114 -30.93 -2.11 17.74
C ARG A 114 -29.71 -2.53 16.90
N ASN A 115 -29.64 -3.80 16.53
CA ASN A 115 -28.55 -4.36 15.73
C ASN A 115 -28.51 -3.71 14.34
N ASN A 116 -29.66 -3.49 13.69
CA ASN A 116 -29.72 -2.85 12.37
C ASN A 116 -29.28 -1.38 12.41
N VAL A 117 -29.65 -0.64 13.45
CA VAL A 117 -29.20 0.74 13.65
C VAL A 117 -27.69 0.78 13.87
N GLN A 118 -27.17 -0.09 14.76
CA GLN A 118 -25.75 -0.17 15.04
C GLN A 118 -24.95 -0.58 13.80
N ARG A 119 -25.41 -1.58 13.06
CA ARG A 119 -24.84 -2.02 11.78
C ARG A 119 -24.74 -0.86 10.81
N SER A 120 -25.83 -0.14 10.58
CA SER A 120 -25.85 0.99 9.64
C SER A 120 -24.88 2.09 10.05
N ALA A 121 -24.86 2.46 11.33
CA ALA A 121 -23.94 3.47 11.85
C ALA A 121 -22.46 3.05 11.70
N SER A 122 -22.14 1.80 12.05
CA SER A 122 -20.78 1.26 11.91
C SER A 122 -20.34 1.14 10.45
N MET A 123 -21.21 0.72 9.53
CA MET A 123 -20.91 0.66 8.11
C MET A 123 -20.61 2.04 7.52
N VAL A 124 -21.40 3.06 7.88
CA VAL A 124 -21.17 4.46 7.45
C VAL A 124 -19.88 5.01 8.05
N SER A 125 -19.65 4.78 9.35
CA SER A 125 -18.44 5.23 10.03
C SER A 125 -17.18 4.60 9.42
N ALA A 126 -17.18 3.29 9.20
CA ALA A 126 -16.07 2.59 8.55
C ALA A 126 -15.85 3.08 7.12
N GLY A 127 -16.92 3.29 6.35
CA GLY A 127 -16.85 3.84 4.99
C GLY A 127 -16.23 5.24 4.97
N ASN A 128 -16.66 6.12 5.88
CA ASN A 128 -16.11 7.47 5.99
C ASN A 128 -14.63 7.48 6.38
N GLN A 129 -14.24 6.65 7.35
CA GLN A 129 -12.85 6.54 7.78
C GLN A 129 -11.96 6.03 6.63
N ALA A 130 -12.41 4.99 5.93
CA ALA A 130 -11.68 4.45 4.79
C ALA A 130 -11.55 5.46 3.64
N ARG A 131 -12.60 6.26 3.40
CA ARG A 131 -12.58 7.35 2.41
C ARG A 131 -11.49 8.37 2.74
N ILE A 132 -11.45 8.85 3.99
CA ILE A 132 -10.45 9.81 4.47
C ILE A 132 -9.04 9.21 4.34
N SER A 133 -8.84 7.99 4.85
CA SER A 133 -7.54 7.32 4.76
C SER A 133 -7.06 7.10 3.32
N ALA A 134 -7.98 6.89 2.37
CA ALA A 134 -7.64 6.80 0.96
C ALA A 134 -7.19 8.16 0.40
N GLN A 135 -7.89 9.25 0.74
CA GLN A 135 -7.49 10.61 0.35
C GLN A 135 -6.15 11.00 0.95
N ASP A 136 -5.93 10.71 2.23
CA ASP A 136 -4.66 10.96 2.93
C ASP A 136 -3.51 10.21 2.26
N ARG A 137 -3.74 8.95 1.87
CA ARG A 137 -2.76 8.16 1.12
C ARG A 137 -2.43 8.79 -0.23
N GLN A 138 -3.44 9.24 -0.99
CA GLN A 138 -3.22 9.90 -2.26
C GLN A 138 -2.41 11.19 -2.09
N GLY A 139 -2.76 12.01 -1.08
CA GLY A 139 -1.99 13.20 -0.72
C GLY A 139 -0.54 12.88 -0.32
N ALA A 140 -0.33 11.84 0.48
CA ALA A 140 1.01 11.41 0.90
C ALA A 140 1.87 10.91 -0.27
N ILE A 141 1.26 10.24 -1.25
CA ILE A 141 1.95 9.82 -2.49
C ILE A 141 2.36 11.06 -3.30
N LEU A 142 1.44 11.99 -3.53
CA LEU A 142 1.70 13.21 -4.30
C LEU A 142 2.75 14.11 -3.65
N ALA A 143 2.76 14.19 -2.32
CA ALA A 143 3.74 14.96 -1.55
C ALA A 143 5.13 14.28 -1.47
N GLY A 144 5.33 13.10 -2.07
CA GLY A 144 6.59 12.35 -2.01
C GLY A 144 6.87 11.68 -0.66
N GLY A 145 5.92 11.69 0.27
CA GLY A 145 6.07 11.23 1.65
C GLY A 145 6.22 9.70 1.81
N MET A 146 6.00 8.92 0.76
CA MET A 146 6.11 7.45 0.78
C MET A 146 7.54 6.92 0.52
N GLY A 147 8.58 7.74 0.72
CA GLY A 147 9.98 7.31 0.65
C GLY A 147 10.71 7.60 -0.68
N LEU A 148 10.15 8.45 -1.55
CA LEU A 148 10.85 8.92 -2.74
C LEU A 148 11.86 10.05 -2.44
N SER A 149 11.88 10.60 -1.23
CA SER A 149 12.90 11.58 -0.79
C SER A 149 14.30 10.98 -0.56
N ASN A 150 14.48 9.66 -0.65
CA ASN A 150 15.79 9.02 -0.59
C ASN A 150 16.45 8.85 -1.98
N ILE A 151 16.14 9.72 -2.94
CA ILE A 151 17.01 9.87 -4.12
C ILE A 151 18.26 10.56 -3.61
N PRO A 152 19.44 9.90 -3.57
CA PRO A 152 20.62 10.50 -2.99
C PRO A 152 21.04 11.73 -3.81
N ASP A 153 21.03 12.91 -3.18
CA ASP A 153 21.64 14.15 -3.71
C ASP A 153 23.13 14.01 -4.06
N GLN A 154 23.75 12.89 -3.67
CA GLN A 154 25.19 12.64 -3.82
C GLN A 154 25.65 12.32 -5.24
N VAL A 155 24.76 12.18 -6.23
CA VAL A 155 25.16 11.89 -7.63
C VAL A 155 25.36 13.16 -8.48
N MET A 156 25.00 14.35 -7.97
CA MET A 156 25.03 15.61 -8.74
C MET A 156 26.12 16.61 -8.33
N ASN A 157 26.89 16.34 -7.26
CA ASN A 157 27.93 17.25 -6.75
C ASN A 157 29.26 16.52 -6.48
N GLN A 158 29.88 15.96 -7.51
CA GLN A 158 31.33 15.67 -7.54
C GLN A 158 31.90 15.97 -8.92
#